data_AF-A0A5M9K5G8-F1
#
_entry.id   AF-A0A5M9K5G8-F1
#
_cell.length_a   1.000
_cell.length_b   1.000
_cell.length_c   1.000
_cell.angle_alpha   90.00
_cell.angle_beta   90.00
_cell.angle_gamma   90.00
#
_symmetry.space_group_name_H-M   'P 1'
#
loop_
_entity.id
_entity.type
_entity.pdbx_description
1 polymer ?
#
loop_
_entity_poly.entity_id
_entity_poly.type
_entity_poly.pdbx_seq_one_letter_code
_entity_poly.pdbx_strand_id
1 'polypeptide(L)'
;MPCDDRSLGFDEPDEGFFAEVAEDLQSKFKKELVLMEKEILRIKKESIPSKEALMKALPYVDFPAGGRHPGQMWKSEGYFDDVVWKGYEDSYDWLLKGGGKENVNVNEVLAQKAATLRIQLPACISPPNLHLVICSKQVAMSHLYNPLATAQQLYQNTSNNSLPVELQDSIRFFTARLTQAAGILLRLPQDITAQANVLLYRYWLVDGLMQYEYSDVSAATLYLTAKVSASPRSFRSITNVYAYLLSQSSSLTASNTPQNDPSSYYLSESAYINYRTRLLNIEGQILNALGFNTHVALPHPLAITYLQTLDAFSSAHKNGSGKAVAKKTIQYLNTALLSPQMLYLTHQPCSLAVAAIYLAAKEEGVKMPENEWWEVFDVEREELGFLVVGMRSLEGIAWKGKEIFGEKNLITRDDVMEELDKRGLASLHERSNGTGEKHR
;
A
#
# COMPACT_ATOMS: atom_id res chain seq x y z
N MET A 1 -65.45 41.41 11.66
CA MET A 1 -65.24 40.89 10.30
C MET A 1 -63.92 40.13 10.31
N PRO A 2 -63.88 38.90 9.78
CA PRO A 2 -62.91 37.89 10.18
C PRO A 2 -61.65 37.88 9.30
N CYS A 3 -60.54 37.49 9.91
CA CYS A 3 -59.29 37.12 9.24
C CYS A 3 -59.40 35.66 8.77
N ASP A 4 -59.10 35.42 7.50
CA ASP A 4 -59.03 34.10 6.91
C ASP A 4 -57.73 33.38 7.34
N ASP A 5 -57.86 32.33 8.16
CA ASP A 5 -56.84 31.30 8.33
C ASP A 5 -57.08 30.19 7.28
N ARG A 6 -56.20 30.10 6.27
CA ARG A 6 -56.09 28.91 5.41
C ARG A 6 -54.93 28.05 5.89
N SER A 7 -55.23 27.02 6.66
CA SER A 7 -54.34 25.88 6.89
C SER A 7 -54.30 25.01 5.62
N LEU A 8 -53.16 24.99 4.94
CA LEU A 8 -52.84 24.00 3.90
C LEU A 8 -52.49 22.68 4.59
N GLY A 9 -53.35 21.66 4.43
CA GLY A 9 -53.02 20.28 4.77
C GLY A 9 -52.01 19.74 3.77
N PHE A 10 -50.83 19.36 4.25
CA PHE A 10 -49.92 18.47 3.54
C PHE A 10 -50.32 17.04 3.91
N ASP A 11 -50.77 16.27 2.93
CA ASP A 11 -50.93 14.82 3.06
C ASP A 11 -49.53 14.18 3.21
N GLU A 12 -49.33 13.40 4.27
CA GLU A 12 -48.15 12.57 4.47
C GLU A 12 -48.06 11.48 3.38
N PRO A 13 -46.86 11.16 2.87
CA PRO A 13 -46.71 10.13 1.85
C PRO A 13 -46.85 8.72 2.45
N ASP A 14 -47.65 7.86 1.80
CA ASP A 14 -47.87 6.46 2.16
C ASP A 14 -46.55 5.68 2.28
N GLU A 15 -46.14 5.34 3.50
CA GLU A 15 -44.94 4.55 3.83
C GLU A 15 -44.95 3.13 3.21
N GLY A 16 -46.13 2.63 2.81
CA GLY A 16 -46.28 1.30 2.20
C GLY A 16 -45.66 1.18 0.80
N PHE A 17 -45.69 2.25 -0.01
CA PHE A 17 -45.23 2.18 -1.40
C PHE A 17 -43.69 2.17 -1.51
N PHE A 18 -42.99 2.87 -0.61
CA PHE A 18 -41.53 2.86 -0.58
C PHE A 18 -40.96 1.56 -0.02
N ALA A 19 -41.66 0.90 0.90
CA ALA A 19 -41.25 -0.40 1.44
C ALA A 19 -41.31 -1.51 0.37
N GLU A 20 -42.36 -1.51 -0.46
CA GLU A 20 -42.55 -2.52 -1.52
C GLU A 20 -41.50 -2.36 -2.65
N VAL A 21 -41.19 -1.11 -3.03
CA VAL A 21 -40.12 -0.82 -4.01
C VAL A 21 -38.73 -1.16 -3.44
N ALA A 22 -38.48 -0.94 -2.15
CA ALA A 22 -37.23 -1.28 -1.49
C ALA A 22 -37.02 -2.80 -1.39
N GLU A 23 -38.06 -3.58 -1.08
CA GLU A 23 -37.97 -5.04 -1.05
C GLU A 23 -37.73 -5.64 -2.45
N ASP A 24 -38.34 -5.09 -3.49
CA ASP A 24 -38.15 -5.56 -4.87
C ASP A 24 -36.73 -5.23 -5.40
N LEU A 25 -36.16 -4.08 -5.03
CA LEU A 25 -34.77 -3.72 -5.31
C LEU A 25 -33.77 -4.59 -4.54
N GLN A 26 -34.02 -4.87 -3.26
CA GLN A 26 -33.18 -5.77 -2.47
C GLN A 26 -33.22 -7.20 -3.00
N SER A 27 -34.40 -7.67 -3.45
CA SER A 27 -34.57 -8.97 -4.10
C SER A 27 -33.78 -9.07 -5.41
N LYS A 28 -33.78 -8.02 -6.24
CA LYS A 28 -33.00 -7.94 -7.49
C LYS A 28 -31.49 -7.94 -7.21
N PHE A 29 -31.02 -7.12 -6.27
CA PHE A 29 -29.59 -7.09 -5.88
C PHE A 29 -29.11 -8.42 -5.31
N LYS A 30 -29.95 -9.10 -4.50
CA LYS A 30 -29.60 -10.40 -3.92
C LYS A 30 -29.50 -11.50 -5.00
N LYS A 31 -30.34 -11.44 -6.04
CA LYS A 31 -30.26 -12.35 -7.19
C LYS A 31 -29.00 -12.10 -8.03
N GLU A 32 -28.63 -10.83 -8.27
CA GLU A 32 -27.38 -10.50 -8.99
C GLU A 32 -26.13 -10.89 -8.20
N LEU A 33 -26.10 -10.69 -6.88
CA LEU A 33 -25.00 -11.12 -6.02
C LEU A 33 -24.80 -12.63 -6.05
N VAL A 34 -25.88 -13.41 -6.00
CA VAL A 34 -25.80 -14.89 -6.10
C VAL A 34 -25.32 -15.34 -7.48
N LEU A 35 -25.68 -14.61 -8.54
CA LEU A 35 -25.20 -14.89 -9.88
C LEU A 35 -23.71 -14.57 -10.02
N MET A 36 -23.26 -13.43 -9.49
CA MET A 36 -21.84 -13.07 -9.43
C MET A 36 -21.03 -14.04 -8.57
N GLU A 37 -21.54 -14.50 -7.42
CA GLU A 37 -20.85 -15.48 -6.59
C GLU A 37 -20.68 -16.83 -7.32
N LYS A 38 -21.70 -17.27 -8.07
CA LYS A 38 -21.60 -18.48 -8.90
C LYS A 38 -20.57 -18.32 -10.02
N GLU A 39 -20.50 -17.14 -10.65
CA GLU A 39 -19.53 -16.86 -11.71
C GLU A 39 -18.10 -16.74 -11.15
N ILE A 40 -17.92 -16.12 -9.99
CA ILE A 40 -16.63 -16.08 -9.27
C ILE A 40 -16.18 -17.48 -8.86
N LEU A 41 -17.11 -18.35 -8.42
CA LEU A 41 -16.78 -19.74 -8.09
C LEU A 41 -16.39 -20.54 -9.33
N ARG A 42 -17.04 -20.29 -10.46
CA ARG A 42 -16.71 -20.90 -11.77
C ARG A 42 -15.33 -20.45 -12.24
N ILE A 43 -15.05 -19.16 -12.21
CA ILE A 43 -13.74 -18.58 -12.54
C ILE A 43 -12.65 -19.12 -11.60
N LYS A 44 -12.90 -19.25 -10.29
CA LYS A 44 -11.94 -19.87 -9.36
C LYS A 44 -11.69 -21.35 -9.65
N LYS A 45 -12.68 -22.08 -10.16
CA LYS A 45 -12.55 -23.49 -10.53
C LYS A 45 -11.81 -23.69 -11.86
N GLU A 46 -11.90 -22.71 -12.76
CA GLU A 46 -11.19 -22.70 -14.05
C GLU A 46 -9.79 -22.05 -13.97
N SER A 47 -9.55 -21.14 -13.01
CA SER A 47 -8.30 -20.37 -12.85
C SER A 47 -7.24 -21.06 -11.98
N ILE A 48 -7.58 -22.03 -11.15
CA ILE A 48 -6.64 -22.71 -10.27
C ILE A 48 -6.31 -24.07 -10.90
N PRO A 49 -5.14 -24.23 -11.57
CA PRO A 49 -4.72 -25.55 -12.01
C PRO A 49 -4.55 -26.44 -10.78
N SER A 50 -5.10 -27.64 -10.81
CA SER A 50 -4.93 -28.62 -9.74
C SER A 50 -3.44 -28.85 -9.50
N LYS A 51 -3.04 -29.14 -8.26
CA LYS A 51 -1.66 -29.41 -7.88
C LYS A 51 -1.02 -30.53 -8.72
N GLU A 52 -1.85 -31.47 -9.22
CA GLU A 52 -1.48 -32.53 -10.14
C GLU A 52 -1.21 -32.06 -11.59
N ALA A 53 -1.86 -30.98 -12.05
CA ALA A 53 -1.58 -30.36 -13.34
C ALA A 53 -0.27 -29.54 -13.31
N LEU A 54 0.04 -28.89 -12.18
CA LEU A 54 1.34 -28.24 -11.93
C LEU A 54 2.51 -29.24 -11.90
N MET A 55 2.29 -30.46 -11.39
CA MET A 55 3.30 -31.52 -11.39
C MET A 55 3.44 -32.27 -12.72
N LYS A 56 2.46 -32.15 -13.63
CA LYS A 56 2.51 -32.73 -14.99
C LYS A 56 2.99 -31.74 -16.07
N ALA A 57 3.27 -30.50 -15.71
CA ALA A 57 3.87 -29.55 -16.64
C ALA A 57 5.26 -30.05 -17.04
N LEU A 58 5.51 -30.18 -18.35
CA LEU A 58 6.81 -30.57 -18.86
C LEU A 58 7.87 -29.57 -18.35
N PRO A 59 9.04 -30.05 -17.88
CA PRO A 59 10.12 -29.15 -17.49
C PRO A 59 10.46 -28.25 -18.68
N TYR A 60 10.65 -26.96 -18.41
CA TYR A 60 11.09 -26.00 -19.41
C TYR A 60 12.46 -26.45 -19.96
N VAL A 61 12.51 -26.76 -21.25
CA VAL A 61 13.73 -27.18 -21.95
C VAL A 61 14.32 -25.96 -22.64
N ASP A 62 15.53 -25.56 -22.24
CA ASP A 62 16.28 -24.53 -22.96
C ASP A 62 16.60 -25.02 -24.38
N PHE A 63 16.34 -24.17 -25.38
CA PHE A 63 16.82 -24.40 -26.74
C PHE A 63 18.34 -24.15 -26.81
N PRO A 64 19.09 -24.94 -27.58
CA PRO A 64 20.53 -24.75 -27.74
C PRO A 64 20.87 -23.35 -28.25
N ALA A 65 22.03 -22.85 -27.82
CA ALA A 65 22.47 -21.48 -28.04
C ALA A 65 22.42 -21.08 -29.53
N GLY A 66 21.54 -20.13 -29.88
CA GLY A 66 21.42 -19.56 -31.22
C GLY A 66 20.01 -19.20 -31.68
N GLY A 67 18.96 -19.70 -31.03
CA GLY A 67 17.56 -19.51 -31.43
C GLY A 67 16.70 -18.70 -30.46
N ARG A 68 17.14 -17.51 -30.00
CA ARG A 68 16.32 -16.68 -29.09
C ARG A 68 15.33 -15.82 -29.86
N HIS A 69 14.05 -15.89 -29.50
CA HIS A 69 13.02 -14.98 -30.01
C HIS A 69 12.78 -13.81 -29.04
N PRO A 70 12.37 -12.62 -29.54
CA PRO A 70 11.94 -11.50 -28.69
C PRO A 70 10.80 -11.91 -27.74
N GLY A 71 10.94 -11.59 -26.44
CA GLY A 71 9.93 -11.89 -25.42
C GLY A 71 10.30 -12.99 -24.40
N GLN A 72 11.41 -13.71 -24.57
CA GLN A 72 11.90 -14.62 -23.53
C GLN A 72 12.57 -13.85 -22.38
N MET A 73 12.04 -14.03 -21.16
CA MET A 73 12.64 -13.51 -19.93
C MET A 73 13.98 -14.20 -19.63
N TRP A 74 14.98 -13.42 -19.23
CA TRP A 74 16.22 -13.96 -18.67
C TRP A 74 15.93 -14.54 -17.28
N LYS A 75 16.31 -15.80 -17.04
CA LYS A 75 16.58 -16.25 -15.66
C LYS A 75 17.93 -15.68 -15.23
N SER A 76 17.94 -14.93 -14.13
CA SER A 76 19.13 -14.70 -13.31
C SER A 76 19.16 -15.63 -12.09
N GLU A 77 18.46 -16.76 -12.15
CA GLU A 77 18.48 -17.80 -11.11
C GLU A 77 19.60 -18.78 -11.44
N GLY A 78 20.57 -18.92 -10.54
CA GLY A 78 21.69 -19.83 -10.71
C GLY A 78 22.96 -19.50 -9.92
N TYR A 79 23.06 -18.31 -9.30
CA TYR A 79 24.20 -18.01 -8.41
C TYR A 79 23.86 -18.08 -6.91
N PHE A 80 22.58 -17.95 -6.55
CA PHE A 80 22.15 -17.85 -5.15
C PHE A 80 21.40 -19.08 -4.62
N ASP A 81 20.97 -20.01 -5.48
CA ASP A 81 20.25 -21.23 -5.06
C ASP A 81 21.19 -22.30 -4.47
N ASP A 82 22.51 -22.20 -4.69
CA ASP A 82 23.50 -23.13 -4.11
C ASP A 82 24.02 -22.71 -2.72
N VAL A 83 23.76 -21.48 -2.26
CA VAL A 83 24.44 -20.90 -1.07
C VAL A 83 23.52 -20.73 0.13
N VAL A 84 22.21 -20.72 -0.06
CA VAL A 84 21.24 -20.62 1.03
C VAL A 84 20.38 -21.87 0.96
N TRP A 85 20.01 -22.45 2.11
CA TRP A 85 19.01 -23.52 2.30
C TRP A 85 19.45 -24.90 2.76
N LYS A 86 20.71 -25.35 2.62
CA LYS A 86 21.06 -26.69 3.17
C LYS A 86 21.00 -26.78 4.70
N GLY A 87 21.39 -25.73 5.42
CA GLY A 87 21.33 -25.73 6.90
C GLY A 87 19.93 -25.47 7.49
N TYR A 88 19.02 -24.90 6.70
CA TYR A 88 17.69 -24.52 7.18
C TYR A 88 16.72 -25.71 7.17
N GLU A 89 16.80 -26.59 6.16
CA GLU A 89 15.98 -27.81 6.12
C GLU A 89 16.31 -28.75 7.28
N ASP A 90 17.59 -28.95 7.60
CA ASP A 90 18.02 -29.81 8.72
C ASP A 90 17.53 -29.29 10.09
N SER A 91 17.34 -27.97 10.23
CA SER A 91 16.92 -27.34 11.49
C SER A 91 15.40 -27.39 11.73
N TYR A 92 14.61 -27.57 10.68
CA TYR A 92 13.15 -27.41 10.72
C TYR A 92 12.35 -28.53 10.03
N ASP A 93 12.99 -29.63 9.60
CA ASP A 93 12.29 -30.80 9.02
C ASP A 93 11.21 -31.40 9.95
N TRP A 94 11.36 -31.22 11.27
CA TRP A 94 10.38 -31.64 12.27
C TRP A 94 9.03 -30.90 12.18
N LEU A 95 8.99 -29.70 11.59
CA LEU A 95 7.74 -28.93 11.41
C LEU A 95 6.84 -29.51 10.32
N LEU A 96 7.41 -30.31 9.42
CA LEU A 96 6.71 -30.90 8.28
C LEU A 96 6.28 -32.35 8.53
N LYS A 97 6.84 -33.02 9.55
CA LYS A 97 6.54 -34.42 9.88
C LYS A 97 5.94 -34.55 11.27
N GLY A 98 4.61 -34.53 11.35
CA GLY A 98 3.88 -35.32 12.34
C GLY A 98 3.03 -34.54 13.35
N GLY A 99 1.73 -34.45 13.07
CA GLY A 99 0.74 -34.45 14.14
C GLY A 99 0.61 -35.85 14.73
N GLY A 100 0.90 -36.00 16.02
CA GLY A 100 0.70 -37.25 16.75
C GLY A 100 1.48 -37.32 18.05
N LYS A 101 0.80 -36.96 19.15
CA LYS A 101 1.09 -37.28 20.58
C LYS A 101 2.56 -37.31 21.03
N GLU A 102 2.95 -36.35 21.87
CA GLU A 102 3.46 -36.62 23.24
C GLU A 102 3.68 -35.31 24.01
N ASN A 103 3.41 -35.36 25.32
CA ASN A 103 3.54 -34.24 26.25
C ASN A 103 5.02 -33.83 26.38
N VAL A 104 5.33 -32.56 26.11
CA VAL A 104 6.65 -31.99 26.44
C VAL A 104 6.46 -30.78 27.35
N ASN A 105 7.12 -30.84 28.51
CA ASN A 105 7.05 -29.87 29.59
C ASN A 105 7.82 -28.59 29.20
N VAL A 106 7.08 -27.48 29.07
CA VAL A 106 7.54 -26.19 28.52
C VAL A 106 8.64 -25.52 29.37
N ASN A 107 8.84 -25.97 30.62
CA ASN A 107 9.76 -25.33 31.55
C ASN A 107 11.25 -25.70 31.34
N GLU A 108 11.56 -26.76 30.59
CA GLU A 108 12.96 -27.19 30.40
C GLU A 108 13.66 -26.42 29.26
N VAL A 109 12.89 -25.93 28.28
CA VAL A 109 13.41 -25.16 27.12
C VAL A 109 13.75 -23.72 27.49
N LEU A 110 13.06 -23.15 28.49
CA LEU A 110 13.34 -21.80 28.99
C LEU A 110 14.65 -21.74 29.80
N ALA A 111 15.03 -22.83 30.47
CA ALA A 111 16.26 -22.90 31.25
C ALA A 111 17.53 -22.97 30.38
N GLN A 112 17.47 -23.61 29.20
CA GLN A 112 18.61 -23.72 28.29
C GLN A 112 18.88 -22.43 27.48
N LYS A 113 17.84 -21.64 27.16
CA LYS A 113 18.02 -20.37 26.43
C LYS A 113 18.55 -19.21 27.27
N ALA A 114 18.41 -19.26 28.60
CA ALA A 114 18.96 -18.25 29.49
C ALA A 114 20.49 -18.37 29.69
N ALA A 115 21.09 -19.52 29.37
CA ALA A 115 22.52 -19.77 29.54
C ALA A 115 23.40 -19.28 28.37
N THR A 116 22.82 -19.03 27.20
CA THR A 116 23.56 -18.67 25.97
C THR A 116 23.70 -17.15 25.75
N LEU A 117 23.20 -16.33 26.68
CA LEU A 117 23.20 -14.85 26.59
C LEU A 117 24.23 -14.17 27.51
N ARG A 118 25.28 -14.87 27.90
CA ARG A 118 26.49 -14.28 28.50
C ARG A 118 27.71 -14.75 27.71
N ILE A 119 28.70 -13.85 27.57
CA ILE A 119 29.94 -13.91 26.75
C ILE A 119 29.72 -13.13 25.42
N GLN A 120 30.34 -12.01 25.07
CA GLN A 120 31.49 -11.23 25.57
C GLN A 120 31.39 -9.79 25.01
N LEU A 121 31.59 -8.77 25.84
CA LEU A 121 31.90 -7.38 25.45
C LEU A 121 33.35 -7.11 25.86
N PRO A 122 34.24 -6.65 24.97
CA PRO A 122 35.49 -6.04 25.40
C PRO A 122 35.31 -4.52 25.55
N ALA A 123 35.67 -4.03 26.73
CA ALA A 123 35.96 -2.62 27.00
C ALA A 123 37.30 -2.23 26.35
N CYS A 124 37.45 -1.00 25.86
CA CYS A 124 38.68 -0.17 25.94
C CYS A 124 38.40 1.27 25.41
N ILE A 125 38.44 2.31 26.26
CA ILE A 125 39.49 3.35 26.40
C ILE A 125 39.27 4.61 25.49
N SER A 126 38.95 5.75 26.11
CA SER A 126 39.11 7.15 25.63
C SER A 126 40.56 7.65 25.88
N PRO A 127 41.10 8.81 25.37
CA PRO A 127 40.43 10.11 25.04
C PRO A 127 41.12 10.90 23.87
N PRO A 128 41.13 12.25 23.77
CA PRO A 128 40.05 13.27 23.76
C PRO A 128 40.07 14.19 22.48
N ASN A 129 39.08 15.09 22.38
CA ASN A 129 38.99 16.30 21.55
C ASN A 129 38.57 16.16 20.08
N LEU A 130 37.26 16.29 19.83
CA LEU A 130 36.73 17.33 18.94
C LEU A 130 35.25 17.58 19.29
N HIS A 131 34.90 18.84 19.42
CA HIS A 131 33.57 19.34 19.75
C HIS A 131 32.57 18.98 18.62
N LEU A 132 31.75 17.96 18.81
CA LEU A 132 30.53 17.79 18.00
C LEU A 132 29.44 17.16 18.88
N VAL A 133 28.60 18.03 19.45
CA VAL A 133 27.36 17.64 20.10
C VAL A 133 26.42 17.14 19.01
N ILE A 134 26.48 15.84 18.70
CA ILE A 134 25.38 15.15 18.04
C ILE A 134 24.73 14.28 19.12
N CYS A 135 23.52 14.66 19.48
CA CYS A 135 22.65 13.96 20.42
C CYS A 135 22.38 12.53 19.90
N SER A 136 23.21 11.57 20.29
CA SER A 136 23.12 10.15 19.93
C SER A 136 22.28 9.34 20.93
N LYS A 137 21.16 9.90 21.41
CA LYS A 137 20.32 9.28 22.46
C LYS A 137 18.97 8.72 22.01
N GLN A 138 18.78 8.44 20.72
CA GLN A 138 17.50 7.96 20.20
C GLN A 138 17.61 6.76 19.24
N VAL A 139 18.38 5.72 19.58
CA VAL A 139 18.55 4.55 18.69
C VAL A 139 17.90 3.26 19.24
N ALA A 140 17.22 3.29 20.39
CA ALA A 140 16.71 2.06 21.01
C ALA A 140 15.18 1.81 20.92
N MET A 141 14.40 2.67 20.26
CA MET A 141 12.91 2.57 20.20
C MET A 141 12.32 2.64 18.77
N SER A 142 13.17 2.63 17.73
CA SER A 142 12.82 3.12 16.38
C SER A 142 11.90 2.23 15.54
N HIS A 143 11.66 0.96 15.91
CA HIS A 143 10.94 0.01 15.03
C HIS A 143 9.41 0.11 15.08
N LEU A 144 8.85 0.76 16.09
CA LEU A 144 7.40 0.83 16.31
C LEU A 144 6.79 2.19 15.97
N TYR A 145 7.62 3.23 15.88
CA TYR A 145 7.19 4.60 15.66
C TYR A 145 7.70 5.14 14.34
N ASN A 146 6.91 6.01 13.75
CA ASN A 146 7.29 6.75 12.55
C ASN A 146 7.57 8.22 12.88
N PRO A 147 8.52 8.86 12.16
CA PRO A 147 8.56 10.32 12.13
C PRO A 147 7.26 10.84 11.53
N LEU A 148 6.59 11.73 12.25
CA LEU A 148 5.34 12.35 11.82
C LEU A 148 5.59 13.67 11.10
N ALA A 149 4.71 13.99 10.17
CA ALA A 149 4.66 15.28 9.52
C ALA A 149 4.19 16.35 10.52
N THR A 150 4.94 17.45 10.61
CA THR A 150 4.52 18.60 11.40
C THR A 150 3.40 19.36 10.69
N ALA A 151 2.53 20.02 11.45
CA ALA A 151 1.47 20.87 10.89
C ALA A 151 2.04 21.95 9.95
N GLN A 152 3.23 22.47 10.27
CA GLN A 152 3.93 23.43 9.42
C GLN A 152 4.36 22.82 8.08
N GLN A 153 4.90 21.59 8.06
CA GLN A 153 5.25 20.92 6.81
C GLN A 153 4.03 20.68 5.92
N LEU A 154 2.90 20.27 6.52
CA LEU A 154 1.66 20.09 5.78
C LEU A 154 1.14 21.41 5.21
N TYR A 155 1.15 22.47 6.02
CA TYR A 155 0.73 23.80 5.59
C TYR A 155 1.61 24.32 4.45
N GLN A 156 2.94 24.23 4.59
CA GLN A 156 3.89 24.64 3.56
C GLN A 156 3.71 23.84 2.28
N ASN A 157 3.47 22.54 2.38
CA ASN A 157 3.19 21.70 1.22
C ASN A 157 1.95 22.19 0.47
N THR A 158 0.85 22.44 1.18
CA THR A 158 -0.39 22.94 0.58
C THR A 158 -0.24 24.37 0.03
N SER A 159 0.44 25.27 0.75
CA SER A 159 0.57 26.68 0.36
C SER A 159 1.50 26.90 -0.82
N ASN A 160 2.57 26.10 -0.92
CA ASN A 160 3.58 26.25 -1.97
C ASN A 160 3.20 25.48 -3.25
N ASN A 161 2.23 24.57 -3.17
CA ASN A 161 1.74 23.86 -4.34
C ASN A 161 0.79 24.77 -5.14
N SER A 162 1.17 25.10 -6.38
CA SER A 162 0.34 25.85 -7.32
C SER A 162 -0.83 25.03 -7.89
N LEU A 163 -0.93 23.75 -7.54
CA LEU A 163 -1.96 22.84 -8.04
C LEU A 163 -3.23 22.92 -7.18
N PRO A 164 -4.44 22.89 -7.77
CA PRO A 164 -5.67 22.66 -7.02
C PRO A 164 -5.62 21.36 -6.19
N VAL A 165 -6.22 21.38 -5.00
CA VAL A 165 -6.20 20.23 -4.05
C VAL A 165 -6.72 18.95 -4.71
N GLU A 166 -7.76 19.04 -5.53
CA GLU A 166 -8.34 17.88 -6.25
C GLU A 166 -7.34 17.19 -7.18
N LEU A 167 -6.47 17.97 -7.85
CA LEU A 167 -5.43 17.42 -8.73
C LEU A 167 -4.31 16.82 -7.89
N GLN A 168 -3.92 17.45 -6.78
CA GLN A 168 -2.95 16.88 -5.85
C GLN A 168 -3.42 15.54 -5.30
N ASP A 169 -4.69 15.46 -4.88
CA ASP A 169 -5.32 14.25 -4.36
C ASP A 169 -5.34 13.13 -5.41
N SER A 170 -5.70 13.48 -6.64
CA SER A 170 -5.70 12.55 -7.77
C SER A 170 -4.29 12.02 -8.05
N ILE A 171 -3.29 12.91 -8.16
CA ILE A 171 -1.88 12.51 -8.39
C ILE A 171 -1.44 11.51 -7.32
N ARG A 172 -1.68 11.82 -6.04
CA ARG A 172 -1.29 10.95 -4.92
C ARG A 172 -1.99 9.59 -5.01
N PHE A 173 -3.30 9.57 -5.21
CA PHE A 173 -4.10 8.35 -5.30
C PHE A 173 -3.66 7.45 -6.46
N PHE A 174 -3.59 7.98 -7.68
CA PHE A 174 -3.26 7.21 -8.88
C PHE A 174 -1.83 6.68 -8.84
N THR A 175 -0.89 7.46 -8.31
CA THR A 175 0.51 7.03 -8.21
C THR A 175 0.68 5.96 -7.13
N ALA A 176 0.08 6.13 -5.94
CA ALA A 176 0.13 5.10 -4.91
C ALA A 176 -0.52 3.79 -5.39
N ARG A 177 -1.58 3.88 -6.21
CA ARG A 177 -2.21 2.72 -6.84
C ARG A 177 -1.28 2.06 -7.88
N LEU A 178 -0.57 2.86 -8.69
CA LEU A 178 0.44 2.37 -9.62
C LEU A 178 1.57 1.63 -8.89
N THR A 179 2.07 2.19 -7.79
CA THR A 179 3.10 1.56 -6.95
C THR A 179 2.61 0.19 -6.43
N GLN A 180 1.36 0.11 -5.98
CA GLN A 180 0.75 -1.16 -5.54
C GLN A 180 0.68 -2.19 -6.67
N ALA A 181 0.20 -1.78 -7.85
CA ALA A 181 0.13 -2.67 -9.02
C ALA A 181 1.51 -3.17 -9.46
N ALA A 182 2.52 -2.29 -9.46
CA ALA A 182 3.90 -2.66 -9.74
C ALA A 182 4.45 -3.66 -8.73
N GLY A 183 4.18 -3.47 -7.43
CA GLY A 183 4.55 -4.41 -6.38
C GLY A 183 4.00 -5.82 -6.61
N ILE A 184 2.73 -5.92 -7.00
CA ILE A 184 2.07 -7.20 -7.32
C ILE A 184 2.75 -7.89 -8.52
N LEU A 185 2.97 -7.17 -9.62
CA LEU A 185 3.61 -7.73 -10.82
C LEU A 185 5.07 -8.14 -10.57
N LEU A 186 5.78 -7.43 -9.71
CA LEU A 186 7.13 -7.77 -9.26
C LEU A 186 7.16 -8.89 -8.20
N ARG A 187 6.00 -9.39 -7.77
CA ARG A 187 5.85 -10.37 -6.69
C ARG A 187 6.59 -9.93 -5.43
N LEU A 188 6.48 -8.65 -5.09
CA LEU A 188 7.00 -8.12 -3.82
C LEU A 188 5.99 -8.41 -2.70
N PRO A 189 6.45 -8.80 -1.50
CA PRO A 189 5.56 -8.87 -0.35
C PRO A 189 4.96 -7.47 -0.04
N GLN A 190 3.76 -7.50 0.55
CA GLN A 190 2.94 -6.29 0.72
C GLN A 190 3.59 -5.25 1.64
N ASP A 191 4.41 -5.69 2.59
CA ASP A 191 5.17 -4.82 3.48
C ASP A 191 6.10 -3.88 2.70
N ILE A 192 6.85 -4.39 1.72
CA ILE A 192 7.75 -3.58 0.88
C ILE A 192 6.95 -2.55 0.09
N THR A 193 5.84 -2.97 -0.52
CA THR A 193 5.00 -2.08 -1.33
C THR A 193 4.30 -1.02 -0.47
N ALA A 194 3.91 -1.37 0.75
CA ALA A 194 3.35 -0.42 1.72
C ALA A 194 4.39 0.60 2.18
N GLN A 195 5.63 0.17 2.49
CA GLN A 195 6.72 1.07 2.83
C GLN A 195 7.03 2.02 1.67
N ALA A 196 7.02 1.53 0.43
CA ALA A 196 7.23 2.36 -0.76
C ALA A 196 6.20 3.49 -0.88
N ASN A 197 4.91 3.21 -0.64
CA ASN A 197 3.87 4.25 -0.62
C ASN A 197 4.09 5.30 0.48
N VAL A 198 4.53 4.87 1.66
CA VAL A 198 4.85 5.80 2.76
C VAL A 198 6.03 6.69 2.40
N LEU A 199 7.10 6.12 1.82
CA LEU A 199 8.27 6.88 1.38
C LEU A 199 7.93 7.84 0.22
N LEU A 200 7.06 7.43 -0.71
CA LEU A 200 6.56 8.27 -1.79
C LEU A 200 5.88 9.53 -1.23
N TYR A 201 5.00 9.35 -0.24
CA TYR A 201 4.31 10.45 0.41
C TYR A 201 5.25 11.33 1.24
N ARG A 202 6.28 10.75 1.87
CA ARG A 202 7.30 11.54 2.59
C ARG A 202 8.13 12.39 1.63
N TYR A 203 8.50 11.85 0.49
CA TYR A 203 9.18 12.59 -0.58
C TYR A 203 8.35 13.80 -1.01
N TRP A 204 7.06 13.59 -1.30
CA TRP A 204 6.14 14.67 -1.68
C TRP A 204 5.68 15.60 -0.55
N LEU A 205 6.19 15.44 0.68
CA LEU A 205 6.11 16.52 1.67
C LEU A 205 7.20 17.57 1.45
N VAL A 206 8.36 17.15 0.94
CA VAL A 206 9.55 17.97 0.81
C VAL A 206 9.63 18.58 -0.59
N ASP A 207 9.51 17.75 -1.62
CA ASP A 207 9.64 18.14 -3.01
C ASP A 207 8.27 18.26 -3.70
N GLY A 208 8.23 19.08 -4.76
CA GLY A 208 7.02 19.41 -5.49
C GLY A 208 6.48 18.25 -6.34
N LEU A 209 5.15 18.13 -6.42
CA LEU A 209 4.48 17.06 -7.18
C LEU A 209 4.84 17.06 -8.67
N MET A 210 5.06 18.23 -9.28
CA MET A 210 5.30 18.39 -10.73
C MET A 210 6.77 18.25 -11.16
N GLN A 211 7.69 17.98 -10.22
CA GLN A 211 9.14 18.00 -10.50
C GLN A 211 9.58 16.85 -11.42
N TYR A 212 8.99 15.67 -11.25
CA TYR A 212 9.29 14.47 -12.03
C TYR A 212 8.00 13.78 -12.48
N GLU A 213 8.11 12.91 -13.48
CA GLU A 213 6.97 12.09 -13.92
C GLU A 213 6.55 11.14 -12.79
N TYR A 214 5.24 11.02 -12.55
CA TYR A 214 4.72 10.27 -11.41
C TYR A 214 5.10 8.79 -11.45
N SER A 215 5.10 8.21 -12.66
CA SER A 215 5.53 6.82 -12.88
C SER A 215 7.01 6.60 -12.55
N ASP A 216 7.86 7.59 -12.85
CA ASP A 216 9.29 7.53 -12.56
C ASP A 216 9.56 7.64 -11.05
N VAL A 217 8.87 8.54 -10.34
CA VAL A 217 8.97 8.65 -8.87
C VAL A 217 8.50 7.36 -8.21
N SER A 218 7.37 6.80 -8.66
CA SER A 218 6.86 5.50 -8.20
C SER A 218 7.89 4.38 -8.42
N ALA A 219 8.49 4.30 -9.61
CA ALA A 219 9.48 3.27 -9.94
C ALA A 219 10.76 3.40 -9.11
N ALA A 220 11.29 4.62 -8.96
CA ALA A 220 12.47 4.90 -8.15
C ALA A 220 12.22 4.61 -6.67
N THR A 221 11.06 5.00 -6.12
CA THR A 221 10.71 4.74 -4.72
C THR A 221 10.55 3.24 -4.44
N LEU A 222 9.88 2.51 -5.35
CA LEU A 222 9.72 1.06 -5.22
C LEU A 222 11.05 0.32 -5.35
N TYR A 223 11.93 0.75 -6.28
CA TYR A 223 13.27 0.21 -6.40
C TYR A 223 14.08 0.43 -5.13
N LEU A 224 14.11 1.66 -4.61
CA LEU A 224 14.83 2.02 -3.39
C LEU A 224 14.39 1.15 -2.22
N THR A 225 13.07 1.01 -2.03
CA THR A 225 12.48 0.23 -0.94
C THR A 225 12.80 -1.25 -1.08
N ALA A 226 12.65 -1.82 -2.29
CA ALA A 226 12.99 -3.22 -2.54
C ALA A 226 14.49 -3.47 -2.34
N LYS A 227 15.37 -2.55 -2.77
CA LYS A 227 16.83 -2.66 -2.66
C LYS A 227 17.31 -2.79 -1.21
N VAL A 228 16.70 -2.06 -0.28
CA VAL A 228 17.06 -2.11 1.15
C VAL A 228 16.35 -3.23 1.92
N SER A 229 15.37 -3.89 1.30
CA SER A 229 14.58 -4.97 1.90
C SER A 229 15.24 -6.34 1.75
N ALA A 230 14.59 -7.37 2.31
CA ALA A 230 14.96 -8.77 2.12
C ALA A 230 14.64 -9.33 0.72
N SER A 231 13.97 -8.58 -0.15
CA SER A 231 13.58 -9.01 -1.52
C SER A 231 14.00 -8.00 -2.59
N PRO A 232 15.32 -7.81 -2.82
CA PRO A 232 15.82 -6.89 -3.83
C PRO A 232 15.38 -7.30 -5.25
N ARG A 233 15.06 -6.29 -6.08
CA ARG A 233 14.68 -6.49 -7.49
C ARG A 233 15.68 -5.79 -8.41
N SER A 234 15.95 -6.42 -9.56
CA SER A 234 16.83 -5.82 -10.56
C SER A 234 16.16 -4.62 -11.22
N PHE A 235 16.95 -3.60 -11.58
CA PHE A 235 16.46 -2.46 -12.34
C PHE A 235 15.71 -2.89 -13.60
N ARG A 236 16.23 -3.88 -14.33
CA ARG A 236 15.58 -4.39 -15.55
C ARG A 236 14.18 -4.94 -15.29
N SER A 237 14.00 -5.65 -14.17
CA SER A 237 12.67 -6.15 -13.79
C SER A 237 11.70 -5.00 -13.52
N ILE A 238 12.16 -3.95 -12.82
CA ILE A 238 11.33 -2.78 -12.53
C ILE A 238 10.99 -2.04 -13.81
N THR A 239 11.98 -1.73 -14.65
CA THR A 239 11.73 -1.01 -15.90
C THR A 239 10.78 -1.78 -16.81
N ASN A 240 10.89 -3.11 -16.89
CA ASN A 240 9.99 -3.92 -17.71
C ASN A 240 8.56 -3.90 -17.16
N VAL A 241 8.38 -3.99 -15.84
CA VAL A 241 7.05 -3.90 -15.22
C VAL A 241 6.43 -2.53 -15.44
N TYR A 242 7.18 -1.44 -15.28
CA TYR A 242 6.68 -0.10 -15.57
C TYR A 242 6.40 0.09 -17.07
N ALA A 243 7.23 -0.43 -17.97
CA ALA A 243 6.94 -0.42 -19.40
C ALA A 243 5.63 -1.15 -19.74
N TYR A 244 5.35 -2.28 -19.09
CA TYR A 244 4.08 -2.98 -19.23
C TYR A 244 2.91 -2.18 -18.63
N LEU A 245 3.07 -1.62 -17.43
CA LEU A 245 2.00 -0.87 -16.76
C LEU A 245 1.62 0.41 -17.50
N LEU A 246 2.58 1.03 -18.19
CA LEU A 246 2.38 2.23 -19.00
C LEU A 246 1.90 1.91 -20.43
N SER A 247 1.89 0.64 -20.85
CA SER A 247 1.43 0.26 -22.19
C SER A 247 -0.09 0.08 -22.25
N GLN A 248 -0.65 0.21 -23.46
CA GLN A 248 -2.07 0.00 -23.73
C GLN A 248 -2.53 -1.46 -23.48
N SER A 249 -1.58 -2.38 -23.36
CA SER A 249 -1.81 -3.81 -23.10
C SER A 249 -1.90 -4.14 -21.61
N SER A 250 -1.78 -3.14 -20.73
CA SER A 250 -1.85 -3.32 -19.28
C SER A 250 -3.25 -3.77 -18.84
N SER A 251 -3.31 -4.70 -17.89
CA SER A 251 -4.57 -5.04 -17.22
C SER A 251 -5.14 -3.89 -16.38
N LEU A 252 -4.31 -2.87 -16.11
CA LEU A 252 -4.79 -1.62 -15.52
C LEU A 252 -5.54 -0.77 -16.52
N THR A 253 -5.27 -0.81 -17.84
CA THR A 253 -5.99 0.02 -18.81
C THR A 253 -7.35 -0.60 -19.14
N ALA A 254 -8.44 0.17 -18.98
CA ALA A 254 -9.84 -0.25 -19.10
C ALA A 254 -10.29 -0.69 -20.51
N SER A 255 -9.37 -0.98 -21.43
CA SER A 255 -9.73 -1.50 -22.75
C SER A 255 -10.27 -2.91 -22.61
N ASN A 256 -11.51 -3.13 -23.04
CA ASN A 256 -12.29 -4.36 -22.87
C ASN A 256 -11.71 -5.64 -23.52
N THR A 257 -10.52 -5.56 -24.12
CA THR A 257 -9.69 -6.72 -24.45
C THR A 257 -8.21 -6.33 -24.37
N PRO A 258 -7.42 -6.86 -23.41
CA PRO A 258 -5.98 -6.69 -23.46
C PRO A 258 -5.45 -7.53 -24.64
N GLN A 259 -5.23 -6.89 -25.79
CA GLN A 259 -4.35 -7.48 -26.80
C GLN A 259 -2.95 -7.49 -26.19
N ASN A 260 -2.57 -8.65 -25.65
CA ASN A 260 -1.25 -8.88 -25.09
C ASN A 260 -0.27 -9.05 -26.25
N ASP A 261 0.18 -7.92 -26.80
CA ASP A 261 1.25 -7.89 -27.78
C ASP A 261 2.58 -7.60 -27.06
N PRO A 262 3.47 -8.59 -26.91
CA PRO A 262 4.75 -8.42 -26.22
C PRO A 262 5.68 -7.40 -26.88
N SER A 263 5.46 -7.07 -28.15
CA SER A 263 6.25 -6.06 -28.85
C SER A 263 5.95 -4.64 -28.35
N SER A 264 4.75 -4.41 -27.82
CA SER A 264 4.28 -3.08 -27.38
C SER A 264 4.99 -2.55 -26.13
N TYR A 265 5.50 -3.44 -25.27
CA TYR A 265 6.18 -3.09 -24.02
C TYR A 265 7.64 -3.56 -23.97
N TYR A 266 8.20 -3.97 -25.12
CA TYR A 266 9.60 -4.32 -25.22
C TYR A 266 10.49 -3.06 -25.07
N LEU A 267 11.39 -3.09 -24.11
CA LEU A 267 12.39 -2.03 -23.92
C LEU A 267 13.67 -2.35 -24.68
N SER A 268 13.96 -1.54 -25.71
CA SER A 268 15.26 -1.53 -26.38
C SER A 268 16.39 -1.20 -25.39
N GLU A 269 17.61 -1.63 -25.70
CA GLU A 269 18.75 -1.45 -24.78
C GLU A 269 19.04 0.03 -24.51
N SER A 270 18.94 0.87 -25.55
CA SER A 270 19.12 2.32 -25.40
C SER A 270 18.03 2.96 -24.54
N ALA A 271 16.76 2.58 -24.74
CA ALA A 271 15.65 3.07 -23.92
C ALA A 271 15.81 2.65 -22.45
N TYR A 272 16.24 1.40 -22.22
CA TYR A 272 16.52 0.91 -20.87
C TYR A 272 17.65 1.69 -20.18
N ILE A 273 18.78 1.93 -20.85
CA ILE A 273 19.91 2.68 -20.28
C ILE A 273 19.50 4.11 -19.92
N ASN A 274 18.77 4.79 -20.80
CA ASN A 274 18.26 6.13 -20.56
C ASN A 274 17.30 6.15 -19.37
N TYR A 275 16.36 5.20 -19.33
CA TYR A 275 15.38 5.14 -18.26
C TYR A 275 16.02 4.83 -16.91
N ARG A 276 16.94 3.86 -16.86
CA ARG A 276 17.72 3.52 -15.67
C ARG A 276 18.49 4.73 -15.14
N THR A 277 19.13 5.51 -16.01
CA THR A 277 19.91 6.69 -15.60
C THR A 277 19.01 7.74 -14.98
N ARG A 278 17.81 7.95 -15.54
CA ARG A 278 16.80 8.85 -14.96
C ARG A 278 16.31 8.38 -13.60
N LEU A 279 16.00 7.08 -13.45
CA LEU A 279 15.58 6.52 -12.17
C LEU A 279 16.67 6.60 -11.09
N LEU A 280 17.94 6.42 -11.44
CA LEU A 280 19.06 6.59 -10.50
C LEU A 280 19.18 8.03 -10.00
N ASN A 281 18.98 9.02 -10.88
CA ASN A 281 19.00 10.42 -10.48
C ASN A 281 17.84 10.74 -9.53
N ILE A 282 16.62 10.26 -9.85
CA ILE A 282 15.44 10.46 -8.99
C ILE A 282 15.60 9.74 -7.65
N GLU A 283 16.16 8.52 -7.64
CA GLU A 283 16.48 7.80 -6.41
C GLU A 283 17.40 8.62 -5.49
N GLY A 284 18.43 9.26 -6.05
CA GLY A 284 19.32 10.15 -5.31
C GLY A 284 18.58 11.34 -4.69
N GLN A 285 17.65 11.95 -5.43
CA GLN A 285 16.81 13.05 -4.92
C GLN A 285 15.88 12.59 -3.80
N ILE A 286 15.22 11.43 -3.97
CA ILE A 286 14.36 10.85 -2.94
C ILE A 286 15.17 10.61 -1.65
N LEU A 287 16.35 10.00 -1.74
CA LEU A 287 17.20 9.77 -0.58
C LEU A 287 17.63 11.07 0.12
N ASN A 288 17.97 12.10 -0.66
CA ASN A 288 18.33 13.41 -0.15
C ASN A 288 17.15 14.08 0.58
N ALA A 289 15.96 14.09 -0.03
CA ALA A 289 14.75 14.65 0.56
C ALA A 289 14.34 13.94 1.87
N LEU A 290 14.53 12.62 1.93
CA LEU A 290 14.25 11.81 3.12
C LEU A 290 15.34 11.90 4.20
N GLY A 291 16.46 12.58 3.94
CA GLY A 291 17.62 12.59 4.84
C GLY A 291 18.15 11.18 5.13
N PHE A 292 18.09 10.29 4.12
CA PHE A 292 18.43 8.86 4.22
C PHE A 292 17.59 8.06 5.25
N ASN A 293 16.47 8.60 5.74
CA ASN A 293 15.55 7.88 6.61
C ASN A 293 14.53 7.07 5.79
N THR A 294 14.91 5.84 5.46
CA THR A 294 14.04 4.88 4.75
C THR A 294 13.20 4.01 5.67
N HIS A 295 13.34 4.15 7.00
CA HIS A 295 12.64 3.31 7.95
C HIS A 295 11.14 3.64 8.02
N VAL A 296 10.30 2.62 7.94
CA VAL A 296 8.84 2.73 8.07
C VAL A 296 8.32 1.58 8.93
N ALA A 297 7.72 1.93 10.07
CA ALA A 297 6.95 1.02 10.89
C ALA A 297 5.52 0.91 10.32
N LEU A 298 5.10 -0.32 9.98
CA LEU A 298 3.76 -0.58 9.46
C LEU A 298 2.80 -1.01 10.58
N PRO A 299 1.51 -0.62 10.53
CA PRO A 299 0.51 -0.95 11.53
C PRO A 299 0.00 -2.40 11.43
N HIS A 300 0.26 -3.11 10.33
CA HIS A 300 -0.31 -4.44 10.07
C HIS A 300 0.04 -5.48 11.14
N PRO A 301 1.30 -5.63 11.59
CA PRO A 301 1.61 -6.56 12.67
C PRO A 301 0.93 -6.16 13.99
N LEU A 302 0.93 -4.86 14.32
CA LEU A 302 0.27 -4.34 15.53
C LEU A 302 -1.23 -4.62 15.51
N ALA A 303 -1.90 -4.46 14.37
CA ALA A 303 -3.32 -4.74 14.24
C ALA A 303 -3.67 -6.20 14.55
N ILE A 304 -2.81 -7.15 14.16
CA ILE A 304 -3.00 -8.57 14.51
C ILE A 304 -2.80 -8.78 16.00
N THR A 305 -1.77 -8.18 16.60
CA THR A 305 -1.55 -8.26 18.05
C THR A 305 -2.72 -7.66 18.83
N TYR A 306 -3.25 -6.52 18.41
CA TYR A 306 -4.39 -5.87 19.06
C TYR A 306 -5.66 -6.72 18.95
N LEU A 307 -5.93 -7.32 17.78
CA LEU A 307 -7.04 -8.26 17.62
C LEU A 307 -6.89 -9.50 18.51
N GLN A 308 -5.67 -10.00 18.73
CA GLN A 308 -5.41 -11.07 19.69
C GLN A 308 -5.67 -10.63 21.13
N THR A 309 -5.24 -9.42 21.52
CA THR A 309 -5.48 -8.90 22.88
C THR A 309 -6.96 -8.62 23.17
N LEU A 310 -7.74 -8.28 22.13
CA LEU A 310 -9.19 -8.10 22.22
C LEU A 310 -9.95 -9.43 22.15
N ASP A 311 -9.24 -10.57 22.17
CA ASP A 311 -9.78 -11.93 22.05
C ASP A 311 -10.66 -12.14 20.80
N ALA A 312 -10.45 -11.36 19.73
CA ALA A 312 -11.29 -11.38 18.54
C ALA A 312 -11.25 -12.73 17.80
N PHE A 313 -10.21 -13.54 18.03
CA PHE A 313 -10.03 -14.87 17.43
C PHE A 313 -10.55 -16.02 18.29
N SER A 314 -11.11 -15.73 19.46
CA SER A 314 -11.69 -16.71 20.37
C SER A 314 -12.87 -17.45 19.74
N SER A 315 -13.09 -18.69 20.18
CA SER A 315 -14.27 -19.49 19.80
C SER A 315 -15.59 -18.92 20.35
N ALA A 316 -15.51 -17.97 21.29
CA ALA A 316 -16.66 -17.23 21.81
C ALA A 316 -17.31 -16.32 20.75
N HIS A 317 -16.54 -15.83 19.78
CA HIS A 317 -17.08 -15.07 18.66
C HIS A 317 -17.63 -16.02 17.59
N LYS A 318 -18.80 -15.68 17.01
CA LYS A 318 -19.51 -16.49 15.99
C LYS A 318 -18.51 -17.17 15.05
N ASN A 319 -18.50 -18.50 15.00
CA ASN A 319 -17.57 -19.40 14.28
C ASN A 319 -17.00 -18.82 12.95
N GLY A 320 -15.99 -17.95 13.02
CA GLY A 320 -15.31 -17.33 11.86
C GLY A 320 -15.32 -15.80 11.76
N SER A 321 -16.10 -15.09 12.58
CA SER A 321 -16.20 -13.61 12.55
C SER A 321 -14.88 -12.89 12.84
N GLY A 322 -14.04 -13.41 13.75
CA GLY A 322 -12.70 -12.85 14.01
C GLY A 322 -11.78 -12.83 12.80
N LYS A 323 -11.83 -13.87 11.95
CA LYS A 323 -11.06 -13.92 10.70
C LYS A 323 -11.60 -12.90 9.68
N ALA A 324 -12.91 -12.68 9.65
CA ALA A 324 -13.53 -11.67 8.80
C ALA A 324 -13.10 -10.26 9.22
N VAL A 325 -13.16 -9.96 10.52
CA VAL A 325 -12.68 -8.68 11.08
C VAL A 325 -11.22 -8.47 10.75
N ALA A 326 -10.35 -9.46 11.01
CA ALA A 326 -8.92 -9.33 10.70
C ALA A 326 -8.65 -9.05 9.22
N LYS A 327 -9.33 -9.77 8.32
CA LYS A 327 -9.23 -9.54 6.87
C LYS A 327 -9.66 -8.12 6.52
N LYS A 328 -10.77 -7.65 7.08
CA LYS A 328 -11.31 -6.30 6.84
C LYS A 328 -10.39 -5.21 7.41
N THR A 329 -9.82 -5.42 8.59
CA THR A 329 -8.80 -4.54 9.19
C THR A 329 -7.61 -4.35 8.24
N ILE A 330 -7.06 -5.44 7.71
CA ILE A 330 -5.95 -5.38 6.75
C ILE A 330 -6.36 -4.66 5.45
N GLN A 331 -7.61 -4.84 5.00
CA GLN A 331 -8.13 -4.10 3.85
C GLN A 331 -8.15 -2.60 4.11
N TYR A 332 -8.63 -2.14 5.27
CA TYR A 332 -8.61 -0.71 5.63
C TYR A 332 -7.19 -0.15 5.71
N LEU A 333 -6.25 -0.88 6.33
CA LEU A 333 -4.85 -0.45 6.38
C LEU A 333 -4.25 -0.32 4.97
N ASN A 334 -4.50 -1.29 4.09
CA ASN A 334 -4.03 -1.22 2.71
C ASN A 334 -4.70 -0.08 1.92
N THR A 335 -5.97 0.18 2.20
CA THR A 335 -6.74 1.28 1.59
C THR A 335 -6.21 2.64 2.05
N ALA A 336 -5.85 2.77 3.33
CA ALA A 336 -5.29 3.99 3.90
C ALA A 336 -3.93 4.38 3.28
N LEU A 337 -3.15 3.43 2.74
CA LEU A 337 -1.93 3.72 1.97
C LEU A 337 -2.19 4.50 0.68
N LEU A 338 -3.40 4.41 0.13
CA LEU A 338 -3.81 5.10 -1.08
C LEU A 338 -4.42 6.47 -0.79
N SER A 339 -4.69 6.80 0.47
CA SER A 339 -5.35 8.04 0.84
C SER A 339 -4.42 9.25 0.67
N PRO A 340 -4.85 10.29 -0.07
CA PRO A 340 -4.06 11.51 -0.22
C PRO A 340 -4.02 12.35 1.07
N GLN A 341 -4.81 12.00 2.09
CA GLN A 341 -4.74 12.62 3.42
C GLN A 341 -3.52 12.18 4.23
N MET A 342 -2.65 11.32 3.67
CA MET A 342 -1.34 10.98 4.22
C MET A 342 -1.43 10.46 5.67
N LEU A 343 -2.42 9.62 5.96
CA LEU A 343 -2.71 9.12 7.32
C LEU A 343 -1.48 8.46 7.98
N TYR A 344 -0.66 7.76 7.18
CA TYR A 344 0.58 7.12 7.61
C TYR A 344 1.70 8.10 8.01
N LEU A 345 1.56 9.38 7.68
CA LEU A 345 2.53 10.43 8.01
C LEU A 345 2.02 11.33 9.12
N THR A 346 0.70 11.40 9.35
CA THR A 346 0.11 12.25 10.39
C THR A 346 -0.10 11.51 11.71
N HIS A 347 -0.28 10.18 11.67
CA HIS A 347 -0.62 9.36 12.83
C HIS A 347 0.35 8.20 13.03
N GLN A 348 0.51 7.76 14.29
CA GLN A 348 1.35 6.62 14.61
C GLN A 348 0.71 5.29 14.20
N PRO A 349 1.52 4.22 14.00
CA PRO A 349 1.00 2.90 13.63
C PRO A 349 -0.03 2.32 14.60
N CYS A 350 0.07 2.63 15.91
CA CYS A 350 -0.91 2.21 16.92
C CYS A 350 -2.31 2.76 16.59
N SER A 351 -2.44 4.07 16.40
CA SER A 351 -3.70 4.74 16.08
C SER A 351 -4.32 4.23 14.78
N LEU A 352 -3.50 4.01 13.75
CA LEU A 352 -3.96 3.45 12.46
C LEU A 352 -4.52 2.04 12.62
N ALA A 353 -3.84 1.18 13.40
CA ALA A 353 -4.30 -0.18 13.67
C ALA A 353 -5.65 -0.18 14.39
N VAL A 354 -5.79 0.64 15.43
CA VAL A 354 -7.03 0.75 16.22
C VAL A 354 -8.19 1.27 15.38
N ALA A 355 -7.98 2.32 14.58
CA ALA A 355 -9.00 2.85 13.69
C ALA A 355 -9.48 1.84 12.65
N ALA A 356 -8.56 1.07 12.07
CA ALA A 356 -8.90 0.00 11.12
C ALA A 356 -9.68 -1.15 11.79
N ILE A 357 -9.32 -1.52 13.03
CA ILE A 357 -10.05 -2.54 13.81
C ILE A 357 -11.46 -2.05 14.15
N TYR A 358 -11.59 -0.80 14.59
CA TYR A 358 -12.88 -0.21 14.94
C TYR A 358 -13.85 -0.20 13.76
N LEU A 359 -13.38 0.22 12.57
CA LEU A 359 -14.15 0.18 11.33
C LEU A 359 -14.53 -1.25 10.94
N ALA A 360 -13.57 -2.17 10.95
CA ALA A 360 -13.78 -3.57 10.59
C ALA A 360 -14.81 -4.25 11.51
N ALA A 361 -14.71 -4.03 12.82
CA ALA A 361 -15.63 -4.60 13.79
C ALA A 361 -17.06 -4.09 13.61
N LYS A 362 -17.20 -2.79 13.32
CA LYS A 362 -18.50 -2.16 13.07
C LYS A 362 -19.17 -2.72 11.82
N GLU A 363 -18.43 -2.91 10.73
CA GLU A 363 -18.98 -3.46 9.49
C GLU A 363 -19.31 -4.95 9.58
N GLU A 364 -18.47 -5.74 10.26
CA GLU A 364 -18.70 -7.18 10.46
C GLU A 364 -19.69 -7.47 11.60
N GLY A 365 -20.19 -6.45 12.29
CA GLY A 365 -21.15 -6.59 13.38
C GLY A 365 -20.60 -7.33 14.61
N VAL A 366 -19.29 -7.27 14.83
CA VAL A 366 -18.62 -7.88 15.99
C VAL A 366 -18.67 -6.92 17.17
N LYS A 367 -19.24 -7.38 18.28
CA LYS A 367 -19.27 -6.62 19.53
C LYS A 367 -17.88 -6.54 20.12
N MET A 368 -17.32 -5.34 20.12
CA MET A 368 -16.13 -4.99 20.88
C MET A 368 -16.51 -4.69 22.35
N PRO A 369 -15.54 -4.63 23.28
CA PRO A 369 -15.81 -4.28 24.67
C PRO A 369 -16.60 -2.96 24.78
N GLU A 370 -17.51 -2.89 25.75
CA GLU A 370 -18.44 -1.74 25.91
C GLU A 370 -17.75 -0.45 26.35
N ASN A 371 -16.60 -0.58 27.04
CA ASN A 371 -15.77 0.56 27.43
C ASN A 371 -14.96 1.09 26.23
N GLU A 372 -14.36 2.26 26.39
CA GLU A 372 -13.50 2.93 25.39
C GLU A 372 -12.18 2.15 25.19
N TRP A 373 -12.28 0.94 24.63
CA TRP A 373 -11.18 -0.03 24.53
C TRP A 373 -9.99 0.48 23.72
N TRP A 374 -10.20 1.49 22.87
CA TRP A 374 -9.15 2.15 22.11
C TRP A 374 -8.17 2.93 23.00
N GLU A 375 -8.60 3.39 24.19
CA GLU A 375 -7.72 4.09 25.14
C GLU A 375 -6.62 3.17 25.68
N VAL A 376 -6.86 1.85 25.75
CA VAL A 376 -5.87 0.85 26.17
C VAL A 376 -4.68 0.79 25.20
N PHE A 377 -4.87 1.27 23.98
CA PHE A 377 -3.85 1.32 22.93
C PHE A 377 -3.30 2.74 22.71
N ASP A 378 -3.48 3.64 23.68
CA ASP A 378 -3.04 5.04 23.66
C ASP A 378 -3.64 5.85 22.50
N VAL A 379 -4.91 5.63 22.18
CA VAL A 379 -5.63 6.35 21.12
C VAL A 379 -6.75 7.19 21.72
N GLU A 380 -6.78 8.48 21.40
CA GLU A 380 -7.83 9.40 21.85
C GLU A 380 -9.08 9.29 20.95
N ARG A 381 -10.25 9.69 21.48
CA ARG A 381 -11.53 9.60 20.76
C ARG A 381 -11.55 10.49 19.52
N GLU A 382 -10.96 11.68 19.61
CA GLU A 382 -10.84 12.66 18.54
C GLU A 382 -9.97 12.12 17.41
N GLU A 383 -8.81 11.54 17.78
CA GLU A 383 -7.87 10.91 16.86
C GLU A 383 -8.52 9.72 16.13
N LEU A 384 -9.21 8.86 16.88
CA LEU A 384 -9.98 7.74 16.31
C LEU A 384 -11.05 8.23 15.33
N GLY A 385 -11.83 9.25 15.71
CA GLY A 385 -12.86 9.83 14.87
C GLY A 385 -12.31 10.38 13.55
N PHE A 386 -11.20 11.11 13.61
CA PHE A 386 -10.50 11.62 12.43
C PHE A 386 -10.06 10.49 11.50
N LEU A 387 -9.35 9.49 12.03
CA LEU A 387 -8.84 8.37 11.25
C LEU A 387 -9.96 7.54 10.60
N VAL A 388 -11.05 7.32 11.32
CA VAL A 388 -12.23 6.60 10.83
C VAL A 388 -12.85 7.30 9.62
N VAL A 389 -13.00 8.63 9.68
CA VAL A 389 -13.50 9.43 8.56
C VAL A 389 -12.49 9.43 7.41
N GLY A 390 -11.21 9.60 7.72
CA GLY A 390 -10.14 9.61 6.72
C GLY A 390 -10.05 8.30 5.93
N MET A 391 -10.14 7.15 6.60
CA MET A 391 -10.13 5.84 5.94
C MET A 391 -11.35 5.61 5.05
N ARG A 392 -12.52 6.16 5.38
CA ARG A 392 -13.75 6.07 4.57
C ARG A 392 -13.78 7.06 3.41
N SER A 393 -13.05 8.16 3.51
CA SER A 393 -13.07 9.24 2.52
C SER A 393 -12.50 8.85 1.14
N LEU A 394 -11.72 7.76 1.07
CA LEU A 394 -11.03 7.36 -0.16
C LEU A 394 -11.97 7.11 -1.34
N GLU A 395 -13.13 6.52 -1.09
CA GLU A 395 -14.10 6.19 -2.14
C GLU A 395 -14.55 7.45 -2.89
N GLY A 396 -14.86 8.52 -2.15
CA GLY A 396 -15.25 9.81 -2.75
C GLY A 396 -14.11 10.46 -3.54
N ILE A 397 -12.87 10.30 -3.07
CA ILE A 397 -11.67 10.83 -3.76
C ILE A 397 -11.42 10.05 -5.06
N ALA A 398 -11.51 8.73 -5.02
CA ALA A 398 -11.34 7.88 -6.19
C ALA A 398 -12.41 8.17 -7.26
N TRP A 399 -13.66 8.40 -6.83
CA TRP A 399 -14.75 8.76 -7.73
C TRP A 399 -14.52 10.11 -8.39
N LYS A 400 -14.17 11.17 -7.63
CA LYS A 400 -13.81 12.47 -8.18
C LYS A 400 -12.64 12.41 -9.15
N GLY A 401 -11.61 11.62 -8.82
CA GLY A 401 -10.47 11.40 -9.73
C GLY A 401 -10.91 10.76 -11.04
N LYS A 402 -11.87 9.82 -11.01
CA LYS A 402 -12.47 9.21 -12.20
C LYS A 402 -13.32 10.22 -13.00
N GLU A 403 -14.00 11.16 -12.36
CA GLU A 403 -14.73 12.22 -13.07
C GLU A 403 -13.80 13.16 -13.83
N ILE A 404 -12.66 13.53 -13.22
CA ILE A 404 -11.69 14.47 -13.82
C ILE A 404 -10.91 13.81 -14.97
N PHE A 405 -10.32 12.65 -14.71
CA PHE A 405 -9.40 11.99 -15.66
C PHE A 405 -10.07 10.89 -16.50
N GLY A 406 -11.38 10.69 -16.33
CA GLY A 406 -12.14 9.64 -17.00
C GLY A 406 -11.72 8.24 -16.54
N GLU A 407 -11.81 7.27 -17.45
CA GLU A 407 -11.39 5.87 -17.18
C GLU A 407 -9.87 5.66 -17.32
N LYS A 408 -9.07 6.74 -17.32
CA LYS A 408 -7.62 6.64 -17.29
C LYS A 408 -7.19 5.99 -15.99
N ASN A 409 -6.31 4.99 -16.09
CA ASN A 409 -5.85 4.24 -14.93
C ASN A 409 -4.48 4.68 -14.42
N LEU A 410 -3.79 5.48 -15.24
CA LEU A 410 -2.58 6.17 -14.93
C LEU A 410 -2.79 7.63 -15.32
N ILE A 411 -2.33 8.54 -14.47
CA ILE A 411 -2.25 9.96 -14.79
C ILE A 411 -0.78 10.25 -15.12
N THR A 412 -0.55 10.99 -16.19
CA THR A 412 0.76 11.54 -16.54
C THR A 412 0.85 13.02 -16.17
N ARG A 413 2.05 13.57 -16.12
CA ARG A 413 2.22 15.01 -15.88
C ARG A 413 1.52 15.86 -16.95
N ASP A 414 1.54 15.40 -18.20
CA ASP A 414 0.91 16.09 -19.33
C ASP A 414 -0.62 16.11 -19.20
N ASP A 415 -1.24 15.02 -18.70
CA ASP A 415 -2.68 14.99 -18.39
C ASP A 415 -3.08 16.05 -17.36
N VAL A 416 -2.23 16.26 -16.34
CA VAL A 416 -2.47 17.29 -15.32
C VAL A 416 -2.30 18.68 -15.89
N MET A 417 -1.33 18.91 -16.78
CA MET A 417 -1.17 20.19 -17.46
C MET A 417 -2.36 20.50 -18.37
N GLU A 418 -2.83 19.52 -19.15
CA GLU A 418 -4.04 19.67 -19.98
C GLU A 418 -5.26 20.06 -19.14
N GLU A 419 -5.40 19.47 -17.95
CA GLU A 419 -6.48 19.78 -17.02
C GLU A 419 -6.33 21.18 -16.39
N LEU A 420 -5.10 21.64 -16.12
CA LEU A 420 -4.85 23.02 -15.69
C LEU A 420 -5.17 24.03 -16.79
N ASP A 421 -4.85 23.71 -18.04
CA ASP A 421 -5.15 24.54 -19.21
C ASP A 421 -6.67 24.68 -19.40
N LYS A 422 -7.42 23.56 -19.29
CA LYS A 422 -8.89 23.55 -19.32
C LYS A 422 -9.50 24.44 -18.24
N ARG A 423 -8.89 24.49 -17.06
CA ARG A 423 -9.32 25.34 -15.94
C ARG A 423 -8.82 26.80 -16.05
N GLY A 424 -8.00 27.13 -17.06
CA GLY A 424 -7.43 28.46 -17.24
C GLY A 424 -6.34 28.84 -16.22
N LEU A 425 -5.74 27.86 -15.54
CA LEU A 425 -4.77 28.05 -14.45
C LEU A 425 -3.31 27.86 -14.90
N ALA A 426 -3.07 27.52 -16.16
CA ALA A 426 -1.76 27.23 -16.75
C ALA A 426 -0.70 28.31 -16.51
N SER A 427 -1.09 29.58 -16.73
CA SER A 427 -0.18 30.73 -16.69
C SER A 427 0.38 31.06 -15.29
N LEU A 428 -0.20 30.48 -14.24
CA LEU A 428 0.26 30.64 -12.86
C LEU A 428 1.40 29.67 -12.51
N HIS A 429 1.44 28.49 -13.15
CA HIS A 429 2.45 27.45 -12.87
C HIS A 429 3.81 27.77 -13.51
N GLU A 430 3.84 28.31 -14.73
CA GLU A 430 5.09 28.70 -15.39
C GLU A 430 5.79 29.88 -14.68
N ARG A 431 5.02 30.77 -14.05
CA ARG A 431 5.56 31.92 -13.30
C ARG A 431 6.23 31.54 -11.99
N SER A 432 5.78 30.47 -11.30
CA SER A 432 6.40 30.04 -10.04
C SER A 432 7.75 29.37 -10.24
N ASN A 433 7.93 28.60 -11.31
CA ASN A 433 9.21 27.96 -11.62
C ASN A 433 10.26 28.94 -12.20
N GLY A 434 9.82 30.08 -12.74
CA GLY A 434 10.71 31.08 -13.34
C GLY A 434 11.48 32.00 -12.36
N THR A 435 11.37 31.80 -11.04
CA THR A 435 12.03 32.67 -10.03
C THR A 435 13.21 32.04 -9.30
N GLY A 436 13.57 30.77 -9.60
CA GLY A 436 14.68 30.06 -8.96
C GLY A 436 16.05 30.13 -9.68
N GLU A 437 16.07 30.46 -10.98
CA GLU A 437 17.32 30.52 -11.77
C GLU A 437 17.66 31.96 -12.16
N LYS A 438 18.10 32.77 -11.19
CA LYS A 438 18.87 33.99 -11.46
C LYS A 438 19.45 34.57 -10.17
N HIS A 439 20.41 33.91 -9.54
CA HIS A 439 21.45 34.61 -8.78
C HIS A 439 22.75 33.80 -8.68
N ARG A 440 23.70 34.24 -9.52
CA ARG A 440 25.17 34.10 -9.48
C ARG A 440 25.84 32.74 -9.68
#